data_AF-A0A4R6WEW1-F1
#
_entry.id   AF-A0A4R6WEW1-F1
#
_cell.length_a   1.000
_cell.length_b   1.000
_cell.length_c   1.000
_cell.angle_alpha   90.00
_cell.angle_beta   90.00
_cell.angle_gamma   90.00
#
_symmetry.space_group_name_H-M   'P 1'
#
loop_
_entity.id
_entity.type
_entity.pdbx_description
1 polymer ?
#
loop_
_entity_poly.entity_id
_entity_poly.type
_entity_poly.pdbx_seq_one_letter_code
_entity_poly.pdbx_strand_id
1 'polypeptide(L)'
;MKRKPLPLLQKTLLGLLILILGIMFADLLLRLLFDISLEIGLLILPFVGIGFISLLVFFRKKKLFIGVLLAILSGLVLIYSNLTKDGFFGGSLIKSSEYAIRVTPHSYWIVKHYNFAERVIARKKSDIFFDPDSKTGYDRGYTIQISKETADSLYIEINSDRRQLDSLKKRGLWEKK
;
A
#
# COMPACT_ATOMS: atom_id res chain seq x y z
N MET A 1 -4.57 -42.25 20.77
CA MET A 1 -4.96 -42.15 19.34
C MET A 1 -3.82 -41.56 18.51
N LYS A 2 -3.17 -42.36 17.64
CA LYS A 2 -2.15 -41.84 16.69
C LYS A 2 -2.85 -40.90 15.69
N ARG A 3 -2.44 -39.62 15.64
CA ARG A 3 -2.93 -38.68 14.64
C ARG A 3 -2.45 -39.15 13.26
N LYS A 4 -3.38 -39.51 12.37
CA LYS A 4 -3.03 -39.79 10.97
C LYS A 4 -2.39 -38.53 10.36
N PRO A 5 -1.25 -38.67 9.66
CA PRO A 5 -0.59 -37.53 9.03
C PRO A 5 -1.51 -36.85 8.03
N LEU A 6 -1.36 -35.54 7.89
CA LEU A 6 -2.12 -34.77 6.91
C LEU A 6 -1.75 -35.23 5.48
N PRO A 7 -2.73 -35.38 4.58
CA PRO A 7 -2.48 -35.58 3.16
C PRO A 7 -1.58 -34.48 2.58
N LEU A 8 -0.80 -34.81 1.55
CA LEU A 8 0.13 -33.87 0.91
C LEU A 8 -0.57 -32.56 0.51
N LEU A 9 -1.73 -32.66 -0.15
CA LEU A 9 -2.55 -31.51 -0.55
C LEU A 9 -2.87 -30.56 0.62
N GLN A 10 -3.24 -31.11 1.78
CA GLN A 10 -3.59 -30.31 2.95
C GLN A 10 -2.37 -29.58 3.53
N LYS A 11 -1.20 -30.23 3.50
CA LYS A 11 0.06 -29.58 3.92
C LYS A 11 0.43 -28.46 2.96
N THR A 12 0.32 -28.69 1.66
CA THR A 12 0.62 -27.68 0.63
C THR A 12 -0.29 -26.46 0.76
N LEU A 13 -1.61 -26.66 0.91
CA LEU A 13 -2.57 -25.56 1.08
C LEU A 13 -2.27 -24.71 2.32
N LEU A 14 -2.00 -25.37 3.47
CA LEU A 14 -1.62 -24.66 4.70
C LEU A 14 -0.29 -23.92 4.56
N GLY A 15 0.71 -24.54 3.94
CA GLY A 15 2.01 -23.91 3.70
C GLY A 15 1.89 -22.67 2.83
N LEU A 16 1.10 -22.73 1.76
CA LEU A 16 0.85 -21.59 0.89
C LEU A 16 0.10 -20.46 1.61
N LEU A 17 -0.94 -20.78 2.40
CA LEU A 17 -1.65 -19.78 3.21
C LEU A 17 -0.71 -19.06 4.17
N ILE A 18 0.13 -19.81 4.89
CA ILE A 18 1.09 -19.24 5.84
C ILE A 18 2.12 -18.38 5.11
N LEU A 19 2.64 -18.82 3.98
CA LEU A 19 3.62 -18.07 3.19
C LEU A 19 3.04 -16.73 2.71
N ILE A 20 1.84 -16.76 2.11
CA ILE A 20 1.19 -15.55 1.62
C ILE A 20 0.90 -14.58 2.78
N LEU A 21 0.33 -15.09 3.89
CA LEU A 21 0.09 -14.26 5.08
C LEU A 21 1.38 -13.67 5.63
N GLY A 22 2.48 -14.43 5.64
CA GLY A 22 3.80 -13.95 6.05
C GLY A 22 4.29 -12.79 5.19
N ILE A 23 4.14 -12.88 3.87
CA ILE A 23 4.50 -11.79 2.94
C ILE A 23 3.62 -10.56 3.18
N MET A 24 2.31 -10.73 3.33
CA MET A 24 1.38 -9.62 3.58
C MET A 24 1.64 -8.94 4.93
N PHE A 25 2.00 -9.72 5.94
CA PHE A 25 2.39 -9.20 7.25
C PHE A 25 3.75 -8.48 7.20
N ALA A 26 4.72 -9.01 6.45
CA ALA A 26 5.99 -8.33 6.23
C ALA A 26 5.79 -6.98 5.51
N ASP A 27 4.92 -6.91 4.50
CA ASP A 27 4.52 -5.66 3.85
C ASP A 27 3.84 -4.67 4.83
N LEU A 28 3.03 -5.16 5.77
CA LEU A 28 2.48 -4.32 6.84
C LEU A 28 3.60 -3.74 7.74
N LEU A 29 4.56 -4.57 8.15
CA LEU A 29 5.69 -4.12 8.98
C LEU A 29 6.58 -3.13 8.24
N LEU A 30 6.89 -3.38 6.97
CA LEU A 30 7.68 -2.46 6.14
C LEU A 30 7.02 -1.09 6.02
N ARG A 31 5.68 -1.05 5.89
CA ARG A 31 4.93 0.20 5.86
C ARG A 31 4.96 0.90 7.21
N LEU A 32 4.75 0.17 8.29
CA LEU A 32 4.69 0.74 9.64
C LEU A 32 6.04 1.32 10.08
N LEU A 33 7.14 0.66 9.72
CA LEU A 33 8.47 1.00 10.22
C LEU A 33 9.30 1.86 9.27
N PHE A 34 9.09 1.73 7.95
CA PHE A 34 9.99 2.33 6.94
C PHE A 34 9.27 3.14 5.85
N ASP A 35 7.93 3.28 5.91
CA ASP A 35 7.12 3.89 4.85
C ASP A 35 7.35 3.25 3.47
N ILE A 36 7.69 1.95 3.45
CA ILE A 36 7.90 1.14 2.24
C ILE A 36 6.71 0.20 2.09
N SER A 37 6.05 0.21 0.93
CA SER A 37 5.03 -0.76 0.57
C SER A 37 5.52 -1.63 -0.58
N LEU A 38 5.31 -2.94 -0.47
CA LEU A 38 5.47 -3.87 -1.57
C LEU A 38 4.25 -3.85 -2.49
N GLU A 39 4.46 -4.04 -3.78
CA GLU A 39 3.39 -4.12 -4.78
C GLU A 39 2.72 -5.51 -4.77
N ILE A 40 2.19 -5.91 -3.62
CA ILE A 40 1.61 -7.24 -3.39
C ILE A 40 0.14 -7.38 -3.83
N GLY A 41 -0.38 -6.44 -4.62
CA GLY A 41 -1.78 -6.46 -5.07
C GLY A 41 -2.13 -7.76 -5.82
N LEU A 42 -1.18 -8.28 -6.59
CA LEU A 42 -1.33 -9.56 -7.32
C LEU A 42 -1.41 -10.79 -6.39
N LEU A 43 -0.97 -10.70 -5.14
CA LEU A 43 -1.07 -11.80 -4.16
C LEU A 43 -2.48 -11.96 -3.56
N ILE A 44 -3.37 -10.98 -3.74
CA ILE A 44 -4.76 -11.04 -3.27
C ILE A 44 -5.53 -12.17 -3.96
N LEU A 45 -5.38 -12.29 -5.28
CA LEU A 45 -6.06 -13.32 -6.08
C LEU A 45 -5.70 -14.76 -5.65
N PRO A 46 -4.42 -15.16 -5.59
CA PRO A 46 -4.06 -16.50 -5.13
C PRO A 46 -4.44 -16.71 -3.66
N PHE A 47 -4.40 -15.68 -2.81
CA PHE A 47 -4.87 -15.79 -1.42
C PHE A 47 -6.34 -16.19 -1.34
N VAL A 48 -7.22 -15.49 -2.07
CA VAL A 48 -8.66 -15.77 -2.10
C VAL A 48 -8.92 -17.16 -2.67
N GLY A 49 -8.27 -17.52 -3.78
CA GLY A 49 -8.43 -18.84 -4.41
C GLY A 49 -8.01 -19.99 -3.49
N ILE A 50 -6.80 -19.90 -2.91
CA ILE A 50 -6.28 -20.92 -1.99
C ILE A 50 -7.10 -20.97 -0.70
N GLY A 51 -7.53 -19.82 -0.17
CA GLY A 51 -8.41 -19.73 0.98
C GLY A 51 -9.73 -20.46 0.77
N PHE A 52 -10.38 -20.23 -0.38
CA PHE A 52 -11.64 -20.90 -0.72
C PHE A 52 -11.47 -22.42 -0.87
N ILE A 53 -10.46 -22.87 -1.60
CA ILE A 53 -10.14 -24.30 -1.75
C ILE A 53 -9.86 -24.93 -0.37
N SER A 54 -9.12 -24.21 0.49
CA SER A 54 -8.82 -24.68 1.84
C SER A 54 -10.07 -24.86 2.69
N LEU A 55 -11.03 -23.93 2.64
CA LEU A 55 -12.30 -24.08 3.36
C LEU A 55 -13.04 -25.36 2.95
N LEU A 56 -13.11 -25.65 1.65
CA LEU A 56 -13.74 -26.87 1.13
C LEU A 56 -13.02 -28.14 1.59
N VAL A 57 -11.69 -28.17 1.48
CA VAL A 57 -10.87 -29.34 1.85
C VAL A 57 -10.89 -29.61 3.35
N PHE A 58 -10.94 -28.57 4.18
CA PHE A 58 -10.90 -28.68 5.64
C PHE A 58 -12.29 -28.72 6.31
N PHE A 59 -13.39 -28.58 5.57
CA PHE A 59 -14.77 -28.51 6.12
C PHE A 59 -15.10 -29.60 7.15
N ARG A 60 -14.69 -30.85 6.87
CA ARG A 60 -14.94 -31.99 7.79
C ARG A 60 -14.03 -32.03 9.02
N LYS A 61 -12.96 -31.22 9.06
CA LYS A 61 -11.94 -31.18 10.13
C LYS A 61 -12.09 -29.92 10.97
N LYS A 62 -13.09 -29.88 11.86
CA LYS A 62 -13.49 -28.71 12.67
C LYS A 62 -12.32 -27.82 13.18
N LYS A 63 -11.30 -28.40 13.81
CA LYS A 63 -10.15 -27.63 14.34
C LYS A 63 -9.32 -26.94 13.25
N LEU A 64 -9.04 -27.64 12.15
CA LEU A 64 -8.29 -27.09 11.03
C LEU A 64 -9.13 -26.11 10.22
N PHE A 65 -10.42 -26.38 10.07
CA PHE A 65 -11.37 -25.48 9.46
C PHE A 65 -11.40 -24.12 10.19
N ILE A 66 -11.50 -24.13 11.53
CA ILE A 66 -11.43 -22.90 12.33
C ILE A 66 -10.10 -22.18 12.14
N GLY A 67 -8.97 -22.90 12.13
CA GLY A 67 -7.66 -22.30 11.88
C GLY A 67 -7.56 -21.64 10.50
N VAL A 68 -8.07 -22.29 9.45
CA VAL A 68 -8.12 -21.73 8.08
C VAL A 68 -9.06 -20.53 8.03
N LEU A 69 -10.21 -20.58 8.69
CA LEU A 69 -11.15 -19.46 8.75
C LEU A 69 -10.50 -18.23 9.41
N LEU A 70 -9.80 -18.42 10.53
CA LEU A 70 -9.05 -17.35 11.20
C LEU A 70 -7.91 -16.79 10.33
N ALA A 71 -7.21 -17.66 9.59
CA ALA A 71 -6.19 -17.25 8.64
C ALA A 71 -6.76 -16.40 7.50
N ILE A 72 -7.92 -16.78 6.96
CA ILE A 72 -8.63 -16.01 5.93
C ILE A 72 -9.07 -14.65 6.48
N LEU A 73 -9.69 -14.61 7.66
CA LEU A 73 -10.09 -13.37 8.32
C LEU A 73 -8.89 -12.44 8.54
N SER A 74 -7.76 -12.98 9.00
CA SER A 74 -6.53 -12.21 9.19
C SER A 74 -6.02 -11.63 7.87
N GLY A 75 -6.02 -12.44 6.80
CA GLY A 75 -5.63 -11.96 5.48
C GLY A 75 -6.58 -10.91 4.92
N LEU A 76 -7.90 -11.01 5.16
CA LEU A 76 -8.85 -9.97 4.78
C LEU A 76 -8.56 -8.64 5.47
N VAL A 77 -8.17 -8.66 6.75
CA VAL A 77 -7.74 -7.46 7.48
C VAL A 77 -6.47 -6.87 6.84
N LEU A 78 -5.50 -7.71 6.47
CA LEU A 78 -4.27 -7.25 5.80
C LEU A 78 -4.55 -6.69 4.40
N ILE A 79 -5.46 -7.30 3.64
CA ILE A 79 -5.92 -6.80 2.33
C ILE A 79 -6.56 -5.44 2.51
N TYR A 80 -7.49 -5.32 3.46
CA TYR A 80 -8.16 -4.05 3.74
C TYR A 80 -7.15 -2.96 4.12
N SER A 81 -6.19 -3.28 5.00
CA SER A 81 -5.11 -2.37 5.34
C SER A 81 -4.26 -1.97 4.13
N ASN A 82 -4.06 -2.86 3.15
CA ASN A 82 -3.34 -2.53 1.92
C ASN A 82 -4.15 -1.67 0.96
N LEU A 83 -5.44 -1.96 0.77
CA LEU A 83 -6.31 -1.16 -0.08
C LEU A 83 -6.55 0.25 0.49
N THR A 84 -6.56 0.38 1.82
CA THR A 84 -6.78 1.65 2.51
C THR A 84 -5.50 2.38 2.90
N LYS A 85 -4.31 1.83 2.58
CA LYS A 85 -3.00 2.38 3.00
C LYS A 85 -2.79 3.83 2.55
N ASP A 86 -3.45 4.21 1.46
CA ASP A 86 -3.31 5.51 0.83
C ASP A 86 -4.57 6.40 0.97
N GLY A 87 -5.65 5.90 1.58
CA GLY A 87 -6.95 6.58 1.66
C GLY A 87 -7.68 6.68 0.30
N PHE A 88 -8.68 7.57 0.19
CA PHE A 88 -9.14 8.06 -1.12
C PHE A 88 -8.22 9.21 -1.53
N PHE A 89 -7.31 8.95 -2.46
CA PHE A 89 -6.33 9.91 -2.95
C PHE A 89 -6.39 9.98 -4.47
N GLY A 90 -6.18 11.17 -5.02
CA GLY A 90 -5.83 11.30 -6.43
C GLY A 90 -4.34 11.02 -6.59
N GLY A 91 -3.97 10.26 -7.61
CA GLY A 91 -2.58 9.97 -7.93
C GLY A 91 -2.26 10.45 -9.34
N SER A 92 -1.06 11.02 -9.54
CA SER A 92 -0.54 11.28 -10.88
C SER A 92 0.95 10.97 -10.91
N LEU A 93 1.38 10.23 -11.93
CA LEU A 93 2.78 10.02 -12.24
C LEU A 93 3.38 11.36 -12.67
N ILE A 94 4.53 11.71 -12.11
CA ILE A 94 5.24 12.91 -12.57
C ILE A 94 5.96 12.53 -13.86
N LYS A 95 5.60 13.19 -14.96
CA LYS A 95 6.07 12.87 -16.31
C LYS A 95 7.60 12.68 -16.34
N SER A 96 8.03 11.61 -17.00
CA SER A 96 9.44 11.27 -17.21
C SER A 96 10.26 11.08 -15.92
N SER A 97 9.66 10.55 -14.85
CA SER A 97 10.35 10.27 -13.59
C SER A 97 9.85 9.00 -12.90
N GLU A 98 10.63 8.50 -11.94
CA GLU A 98 10.26 7.38 -11.05
C GLU A 98 9.33 7.81 -9.90
N TYR A 99 8.88 9.07 -9.91
CA TYR A 99 8.12 9.65 -8.82
C TYR A 99 6.64 9.80 -9.20
N ALA A 100 5.78 9.51 -8.23
CA ALA A 100 4.37 9.84 -8.28
C ALA A 100 4.03 10.77 -7.12
N ILE A 101 3.03 11.62 -7.33
CA ILE A 101 2.41 12.36 -6.24
C ILE A 101 1.06 11.73 -5.92
N ARG A 102 0.80 11.59 -4.64
CA ARG A 102 -0.48 11.15 -4.10
C ARG A 102 -1.03 12.29 -3.26
N VAL A 103 -2.29 12.61 -3.50
CA VAL A 103 -2.89 13.84 -3.04
C VAL A 103 -4.23 13.58 -2.39
N THR A 104 -4.48 14.27 -1.30
CA THR A 104 -5.73 14.33 -0.56
C THR A 104 -6.10 15.80 -0.39
N PRO A 105 -7.34 16.12 0.01
CA PRO A 105 -7.74 17.51 0.24
C PRO A 105 -6.79 18.31 1.14
N HIS A 106 -6.25 17.69 2.20
CA HIS A 106 -5.47 18.37 3.24
C HIS A 106 -3.99 17.96 3.31
N SER A 107 -3.54 17.08 2.41
CA SER A 107 -2.15 16.63 2.40
C SER A 107 -1.75 16.03 1.07
N TYR A 108 -0.45 16.03 0.82
CA TYR A 108 0.14 15.30 -0.29
C TYR A 108 1.42 14.60 0.13
N TRP A 109 1.77 13.56 -0.62
CA TRP A 109 3.02 12.85 -0.45
C TRP A 109 3.59 12.43 -1.79
N ILE A 110 4.91 12.36 -1.84
CA ILE A 110 5.65 11.91 -3.02
C ILE A 110 6.09 10.48 -2.76
N VAL A 111 5.80 9.63 -3.73
CA VAL A 111 6.16 8.22 -3.74
C VAL A 111 7.22 8.01 -4.81
N LYS A 112 8.31 7.33 -4.44
CA LYS A 112 9.27 6.80 -5.40
C LYS A 112 8.90 5.35 -5.71
N HIS A 113 8.73 5.04 -6.99
CA HIS A 113 8.48 3.70 -7.48
C HIS A 113 9.80 2.97 -7.73
N TYR A 114 9.88 1.75 -7.23
CA TYR A 114 10.87 0.74 -7.56
C TYR A 114 10.13 -0.46 -8.18
N ASN A 115 10.85 -1.35 -8.87
CA ASN A 115 10.26 -2.47 -9.62
C ASN A 115 9.29 -3.38 -8.84
N PHE A 116 9.37 -3.42 -7.51
CA PHE A 116 8.51 -4.26 -6.65
C PHE A 116 8.07 -3.55 -5.36
N ALA A 117 8.40 -2.27 -5.23
CA ALA A 117 8.20 -1.54 -3.99
C ALA A 117 7.96 -0.05 -4.27
N GLU A 118 7.24 0.57 -3.37
CA GLU A 118 6.97 1.99 -3.36
C GLU A 118 7.45 2.54 -2.03
N ARG A 119 8.10 3.70 -2.05
CA ARG A 119 8.54 4.37 -0.83
C ARG A 119 8.03 5.79 -0.78
N VAL A 120 7.39 6.16 0.33
CA VAL A 120 7.05 7.57 0.58
C VAL A 120 8.32 8.32 0.93
N ILE A 121 8.73 9.26 0.08
CA ILE A 121 9.96 10.04 0.28
C ILE A 121 9.73 11.35 1.01
N ALA A 122 8.51 11.89 0.94
CA ALA A 122 8.12 13.08 1.68
C ALA A 122 6.59 13.18 1.78
N ARG A 123 6.11 13.76 2.88
CA ARG A 123 4.70 14.08 3.12
C ARG A 123 4.59 15.52 3.64
N LYS A 124 3.63 16.29 3.14
CA LYS A 124 3.31 17.63 3.63
C LYS A 124 1.81 17.81 3.74
N LYS A 125 1.38 18.42 4.85
CA LYS A 125 0.01 18.91 5.02
C LYS A 125 -0.13 20.20 4.23
N SER A 126 -1.14 20.26 3.37
CA SER A 126 -1.37 21.41 2.50
C SER A 126 -2.81 21.35 1.99
N ASP A 127 -3.51 22.48 2.08
CA ASP A 127 -4.89 22.62 1.59
C ASP A 127 -4.94 23.16 0.15
N ILE A 128 -3.81 23.17 -0.55
CA ILE A 128 -3.72 23.65 -1.95
C ILE A 128 -4.57 22.83 -2.91
N PHE A 129 -4.89 21.58 -2.54
CA PHE A 129 -5.72 20.67 -3.31
C PHE A 129 -7.18 20.60 -2.82
N PHE A 130 -7.50 21.33 -1.75
CA PHE A 130 -8.87 21.44 -1.24
C PHE A 130 -9.64 22.49 -2.03
N ASP A 131 -10.74 22.06 -2.64
CA ASP A 131 -11.69 22.95 -3.29
C ASP A 131 -13.06 22.82 -2.58
N PRO A 132 -13.50 23.83 -1.81
CA PRO A 132 -14.79 23.79 -1.12
C PRO A 132 -15.99 23.79 -2.07
N ASP A 133 -15.80 24.22 -3.33
CA ASP A 133 -16.85 24.27 -4.34
C ASP A 133 -16.93 22.97 -5.17
N SER A 134 -15.99 22.05 -4.94
CA SER A 134 -15.94 20.72 -5.55
C SER A 134 -16.81 19.72 -4.77
N LYS A 135 -17.66 18.94 -5.47
CA LYS A 135 -18.45 17.85 -4.85
C LYS A 135 -17.59 16.80 -4.15
N THR A 136 -16.33 16.65 -4.56
CA THR A 136 -15.37 15.70 -3.96
C THR A 136 -14.40 16.38 -3.00
N GLY A 137 -14.50 17.70 -2.78
CA GLY A 137 -13.54 18.47 -1.97
C GLY A 137 -12.13 18.52 -2.54
N TYR A 138 -11.98 18.23 -3.84
CA TYR A 138 -10.69 17.95 -4.49
C TYR A 138 -10.58 18.73 -5.80
N ASP A 139 -9.52 19.55 -5.92
CA ASP A 139 -9.14 20.20 -7.18
C ASP A 139 -8.29 19.24 -8.03
N ARG A 140 -8.70 19.00 -9.28
CA ARG A 140 -7.97 18.13 -10.23
C ARG A 140 -7.10 18.91 -11.22
N GLY A 141 -7.20 20.23 -11.26
CA GLY A 141 -6.57 21.10 -12.26
C GLY A 141 -5.11 21.47 -11.96
N TYR A 142 -4.29 20.50 -11.52
CA TYR A 142 -2.90 20.75 -11.15
C TYR A 142 -1.92 20.08 -12.13
N THR A 143 -0.87 20.83 -12.50
CA THR A 143 0.29 20.32 -13.24
C THR A 143 1.47 20.23 -12.29
N ILE A 144 2.15 19.08 -12.31
CA ILE A 144 3.25 18.79 -11.39
C ILE A 144 4.50 18.47 -12.19
N GLN A 145 5.59 19.16 -11.88
CA GLN A 145 6.86 19.01 -12.56
C GLN A 145 8.00 18.97 -11.53
N ILE A 146 9.04 18.20 -11.85
CA ILE A 146 10.29 18.22 -11.09
C ILE A 146 11.13 19.38 -11.63
N SER A 147 11.32 20.40 -10.79
CA SER A 147 12.13 21.57 -11.12
C SER A 147 13.62 21.25 -11.00
N LYS A 148 13.99 20.48 -9.96
CA LYS A 148 15.38 20.07 -9.71
C LYS A 148 15.47 18.80 -8.87
N GLU A 149 16.36 17.90 -9.26
CA GLU A 149 16.76 16.75 -8.46
C GLU A 149 18.25 16.85 -8.10
N THR A 150 18.57 16.60 -6.85
CA THR A 150 19.94 16.50 -6.31
C THR A 150 20.00 15.25 -5.45
N ALA A 151 21.20 14.80 -5.08
CA ALA A 151 21.38 13.63 -4.21
C ALA A 151 20.52 13.70 -2.93
N ASP A 152 20.35 14.90 -2.36
CA ASP A 152 19.69 15.08 -1.07
C ASP A 152 18.32 15.76 -1.15
N SER A 153 17.98 16.40 -2.26
CA SER A 153 16.77 17.22 -2.37
C SER A 153 16.06 17.01 -3.70
N LEU A 154 14.73 16.87 -3.62
CA LEU A 154 13.82 16.88 -4.74
C LEU A 154 12.97 18.15 -4.64
N TYR A 155 12.98 18.97 -5.69
CA TYR A 155 12.22 20.20 -5.79
C TYR A 155 11.08 19.97 -6.78
N ILE A 156 9.85 20.08 -6.29
CA ILE A 156 8.64 19.89 -7.07
C ILE A 156 7.90 21.22 -7.15
N GLU A 157 7.48 21.57 -8.35
CA GLU A 157 6.57 22.68 -8.63
C GLU A 157 5.17 22.13 -8.89
N ILE A 158 4.22 22.66 -8.13
CA ILE A 158 2.79 22.34 -8.26
C ILE A 158 2.11 23.63 -8.72
N ASN A 159 1.64 23.62 -9.98
CA ASN A 159 0.91 24.74 -10.58
C ASN A 159 -0.57 24.37 -10.66
N SER A 160 -1.46 25.20 -10.12
CA SER A 160 -2.91 25.08 -10.29
C SER A 160 -3.43 26.31 -11.04
N ASP A 161 -4.42 26.11 -11.92
CA ASP A 161 -5.10 27.20 -12.62
C ASP A 161 -5.90 28.11 -11.65
N ARG A 162 -6.13 27.67 -10.40
CA ARG A 162 -6.97 28.37 -9.41
C ARG A 162 -6.23 28.96 -8.21
N ARG A 163 -5.05 28.45 -7.81
CA ARG A 163 -4.29 28.92 -6.62
C ARG A 163 -2.76 28.76 -6.73
N GLN A 164 -2.06 29.61 -5.96
CA GLN A 164 -0.62 29.93 -5.97
C GLN A 164 0.35 28.74 -5.74
N LEU A 165 1.57 28.89 -6.30
CA LEU A 165 2.75 28.01 -6.17
C LEU A 165 3.04 27.58 -4.72
N ASP A 166 3.09 26.27 -4.48
CA ASP A 166 3.64 25.68 -3.26
C ASP A 166 4.94 24.94 -3.57
N SER A 167 5.93 25.02 -2.67
CA SER A 167 7.20 24.31 -2.80
C SER A 167 7.38 23.30 -1.65
N LEU A 168 7.82 22.10 -2.01
CA LEU A 168 8.21 21.07 -1.06
C LEU A 168 9.72 20.89 -1.09
N LYS A 169 10.36 20.95 0.08
CA LYS A 169 11.77 20.57 0.26
C LYS A 169 11.85 19.28 1.07
N LYS A 170 12.51 18.26 0.51
CA LYS A 170 12.88 17.04 1.23
C LYS A 170 13.83 17.39 2.38
N ARG A 171 13.51 17.02 3.62
CA ARG A 171 14.48 16.97 4.72
C ARG A 171 15.17 15.61 4.66
N GLY A 172 16.45 15.58 4.29
CA GLY A 172 17.31 14.45 4.59
C GLY A 172 17.45 14.34 6.11
N LEU A 173 16.71 13.42 6.73
CA LEU A 173 16.86 13.10 8.15
C LEU A 173 16.97 11.58 8.29
N TRP A 174 18.17 11.07 8.03
CA TRP A 174 18.71 9.90 8.72
C TRP A 174 19.67 10.30 9.85
N GLU A 175 19.61 11.54 10.36
CA GLU A 175 20.34 11.91 11.57
C GLU A 175 19.47 12.75 12.52
N LYS A 176 19.00 12.08 13.58
CA LYS A 176 18.47 12.60 14.86
C LYS A 176 17.12 13.32 14.85
N LYS A 177 16.07 12.62 15.29
CA LYS A 177 15.52 12.74 16.66
C LYS A 177 14.72 11.51 17.03
#